data_AF-A0A067E885-F1
#
_entry.id   AF-A0A067E885-F1
#
_cell.length_a   1.000
_cell.length_b   1.000
_cell.length_c   1.000
_cell.angle_alpha   90.00
_cell.angle_beta   90.00
_cell.angle_gamma   90.00
#
_symmetry.space_group_name_H-M   'P 1'
#
loop_
_entity.id
_entity.type
_entity.pdbx_description
1 polymer ?
#
loop_
_entity_poly.entity_id
_entity_poly.type
_entity_poly.pdbx_seq_one_letter_code
_entity_poly.pdbx_strand_id
1 'polypeptide(L)'
;MPGLITDFLISLDDRFLYFSNWLHGDIRQYNIEDPKNPVLTGQIWVGGLFRKGSPVVAVTDDGQPYQSDVPEVQGHRLRGGPQMIQLSLDGKRLYVTNSLFSAWDCQFYPELKEKGSHMLQIDVNSEKGGMAINPNFFVDFEAEPDGPALAHEMRYPGGDCTSDIWI
;
A
#
# COMPACT_ATOMS: atom_id res chain seq x y z
N MET A 1 1.74 8.45 -16.65
CA MET A 1 0.76 8.41 -15.53
C MET A 1 1.53 8.58 -14.23
N PRO A 2 1.16 9.52 -13.35
CA PRO A 2 1.88 9.75 -12.09
C PRO A 2 1.67 8.58 -11.11
N GLY A 3 2.53 8.48 -10.09
CA GLY A 3 2.36 7.52 -8.98
C GLY A 3 1.07 7.74 -8.19
N LEU A 4 0.73 9.02 -8.01
CA LEU A 4 -0.24 9.50 -7.02
C LEU A 4 0.12 8.99 -5.62
N ILE A 5 1.11 9.63 -5.00
CA ILE A 5 1.45 9.38 -3.60
C ILE A 5 0.30 9.95 -2.76
N THR A 6 -0.46 9.08 -2.09
CA THR A 6 -1.64 9.50 -1.32
C THR A 6 -1.40 9.52 0.18
N ASP A 7 -0.50 8.67 0.67
CA ASP A 7 -0.17 8.58 2.09
C ASP A 7 1.33 8.31 2.29
N PHE A 8 1.85 8.78 3.43
CA PHE A 8 3.22 8.51 3.87
C PHE A 8 3.33 8.56 5.40
N LEU A 9 4.29 7.81 5.93
CA LEU A 9 4.62 7.82 7.36
C LEU A 9 6.10 7.54 7.58
N ILE A 10 6.59 7.89 8.77
CA ILE A 10 7.97 7.62 9.21
C ILE A 10 7.92 6.60 10.34
N SER A 11 8.90 5.70 10.39
CA SER A 11 9.03 4.76 11.52
C SER A 11 9.34 5.50 12.81
N LEU A 12 8.92 4.95 13.95
CA LEU A 12 9.10 5.58 15.26
C LEU A 12 10.57 5.87 15.62
N ASP A 13 11.52 5.13 15.03
CA ASP A 13 12.96 5.33 15.20
C ASP A 13 13.56 6.35 14.20
N ASP A 14 12.74 7.03 13.40
CA ASP A 14 13.11 8.00 12.35
C ASP A 14 14.06 7.45 11.26
N ARG A 15 14.16 6.12 11.12
CA ARG A 15 15.09 5.48 10.17
C ARG A 15 14.48 5.18 8.81
N PHE A 16 13.16 5.03 8.71
CA PHE A 16 12.50 4.66 7.47
C PHE A 16 11.29 5.53 7.14
N LEU A 17 11.21 5.96 5.88
CA LEU A 17 10.03 6.58 5.26
C LEU A 17 9.29 5.54 4.43
N TYR A 18 7.97 5.49 4.58
CA TYR A 18 7.07 4.66 3.78
C TYR A 18 6.10 5.54 3.03
N PHE A 19 5.76 5.16 1.80
CA PHE A 19 4.66 5.80 1.08
C PHE A 19 3.98 4.84 0.11
N SER A 20 2.71 5.12 -0.18
CA SER A 20 1.87 4.38 -1.12
C SER A 20 1.70 5.15 -2.43
N ASN A 21 1.95 4.52 -3.57
CA ASN A 21 1.57 5.06 -4.88
C ASN A 21 0.25 4.43 -5.32
N TRP A 22 -0.85 5.16 -5.14
CA TRP A 22 -2.18 4.60 -5.37
C TRP A 22 -2.40 4.18 -6.82
N LEU A 23 -2.06 5.02 -7.81
CA LEU A 23 -2.23 4.66 -9.23
C LEU A 23 -1.24 3.59 -9.69
N HIS A 24 -0.01 3.65 -9.19
CA HIS A 24 1.03 2.72 -9.61
C HIS A 24 0.83 1.33 -9.01
N GLY A 25 0.38 1.24 -7.76
CA GLY A 25 0.12 -0.04 -7.10
C GLY A 25 1.22 -0.51 -6.17
N ASP A 26 2.26 0.29 -5.92
CA ASP A 26 3.37 -0.08 -5.03
C ASP A 26 3.40 0.72 -3.73
N ILE A 27 3.91 0.06 -2.70
CA ILE A 27 4.39 0.69 -1.47
C ILE A 27 5.90 0.69 -1.54
N ARG A 28 6.52 1.80 -1.12
CA ARG A 28 7.98 1.92 -1.03
C ARG A 28 8.42 2.19 0.39
N GLN A 29 9.61 1.70 0.70
CA GLN A 29 10.35 1.96 1.93
C GLN A 29 11.70 2.56 1.57
N TYR A 30 12.04 3.67 2.21
CA TYR A 30 13.33 4.34 2.08
C TYR A 30 14.01 4.40 3.44
N ASN A 31 15.29 4.05 3.50
CA ASN A 31 16.14 4.45 4.63
C ASN A 31 16.38 5.97 4.54
N ILE A 32 16.15 6.66 5.65
CA ILE A 32 16.28 8.11 5.82
C ILE A 32 17.21 8.51 6.97
N GLU A 33 18.14 7.63 7.37
CA GLU A 33 19.20 7.95 8.35
C GLU A 33 20.03 9.18 7.93
N ASP A 34 20.15 9.41 6.61
CA ASP A 34 20.48 10.72 6.03
C ASP A 34 19.24 11.27 5.29
N PRO A 35 18.45 12.18 5.91
CA PRO A 35 17.24 12.73 5.30
C PRO A 35 17.49 13.51 3.99
N LYS A 36 18.73 13.95 3.73
CA LYS A 36 19.09 14.64 2.48
C LYS A 36 19.30 13.66 1.32
N ASN A 37 19.57 12.39 1.62
CA ASN A 37 19.87 11.36 0.64
C ASN A 37 19.08 10.06 0.94
N PRO A 38 17.74 10.05 0.82
CA PRO A 38 16.94 8.84 1.03
C PRO A 38 17.34 7.70 0.10
N VAL A 39 17.44 6.48 0.63
CA VAL A 39 17.85 5.28 -0.12
C VAL A 39 16.69 4.29 -0.18
N LEU A 40 16.25 3.91 -1.38
CA LEU A 40 15.20 2.89 -1.56
C LEU A 40 15.69 1.53 -1.03
N THR A 41 15.02 0.98 -0.02
CA THR A 41 15.36 -0.33 0.58
C THR A 41 14.31 -1.40 0.38
N GLY A 42 13.08 -1.02 -0.01
CA GLY A 42 12.01 -1.96 -0.26
C GLY A 42 10.95 -1.41 -1.20
N GLN A 43 10.40 -2.29 -2.05
CA GLN A 43 9.29 -1.99 -2.93
C GLN A 43 8.45 -3.27 -3.09
N ILE A 44 7.14 -3.16 -2.95
CA ILE A 44 6.20 -4.28 -3.16
C ILE A 44 5.02 -3.82 -4.02
N TRP A 45 4.52 -4.71 -4.86
CA TRP A 45 3.35 -4.48 -5.71
C TRP A 45 2.12 -5.13 -5.08
N VAL A 46 1.11 -4.32 -4.77
CA VAL A 46 -0.12 -4.73 -4.07
C VAL A 46 -1.39 -4.27 -4.81
N GLY A 47 -1.30 -4.12 -6.13
CA GLY A 47 -2.41 -3.70 -6.98
C GLY A 47 -1.96 -2.77 -8.08
N GLY A 48 -2.73 -1.72 -8.34
CA GLY A 48 -2.37 -0.64 -9.26
C GLY A 48 -2.87 -0.80 -10.68
N LEU A 49 -2.67 0.26 -11.46
CA LEU A 49 -3.14 0.32 -12.84
C LEU A 49 -2.22 -0.39 -13.84
N PHE A 50 -0.92 -0.56 -13.59
CA PHE A 50 -0.05 -1.27 -14.55
C PHE A 50 0.25 -2.71 -14.17
N ARG A 51 -0.56 -3.32 -13.30
CA ARG A 51 -0.46 -4.76 -13.09
C ARG A 51 -0.69 -5.54 -14.39
N LYS A 52 -0.10 -6.73 -14.51
CA LYS A 52 -0.33 -7.62 -15.66
C LYS A 52 -1.82 -7.85 -15.91
N GLY A 53 -2.21 -7.78 -17.19
CA GLY A 53 -3.61 -7.94 -17.62
C GLY A 53 -4.45 -6.66 -17.52
N SER A 54 -3.90 -5.55 -17.03
CA SER A 54 -4.54 -4.24 -17.12
C SER A 54 -4.40 -3.63 -18.53
N PRO A 55 -5.33 -2.76 -18.99
CA PRO A 55 -5.16 -1.98 -20.22
C PRO A 55 -4.02 -0.95 -20.16
N VAL A 56 -3.48 -0.64 -18.98
CA VAL A 56 -2.38 0.33 -18.84
C VAL A 56 -1.03 -0.40 -18.88
N VAL A 57 -0.19 -0.02 -19.83
CA VAL A 57 1.17 -0.52 -19.99
C VAL A 57 2.14 0.64 -19.78
N ALA A 58 3.06 0.49 -18.82
CA ALA A 58 4.12 1.48 -18.60
C ALA A 58 5.23 1.29 -19.64
N VAL A 59 6.03 2.33 -19.86
CA VAL A 59 7.22 2.26 -20.71
C VAL A 59 8.42 2.63 -19.84
N THR A 60 9.42 1.76 -19.81
CA THR A 60 10.68 1.96 -19.07
C THR A 60 11.58 2.96 -19.81
N ASP A 61 12.64 3.43 -19.15
CA ASP A 61 13.57 4.43 -19.71
C ASP A 61 14.27 3.94 -20.99
N ASP A 62 14.45 2.63 -21.14
CA ASP A 62 14.98 1.97 -22.35
C ASP A 62 13.90 1.68 -23.41
N GLY A 63 12.68 2.18 -23.22
CA GLY A 63 11.57 2.11 -24.17
C GLY A 63 10.82 0.78 -24.17
N GLN A 64 11.06 -0.11 -23.20
CA GLN A 64 10.39 -1.41 -23.14
C GLN A 64 9.02 -1.33 -22.45
N PRO A 65 8.02 -2.11 -22.90
CA PRO A 65 6.74 -2.19 -22.20
C PRO A 65 6.92 -2.91 -20.87
N TYR A 66 6.25 -2.41 -19.83
CA TYR A 66 6.31 -2.94 -18.48
C TYR A 66 4.94 -3.01 -17.81
N GLN A 67 4.71 -4.11 -17.11
CA GLN A 67 3.59 -4.30 -16.19
C GLN A 67 4.09 -5.05 -14.95
N SER A 68 3.56 -4.70 -13.78
CA SER A 68 3.96 -5.29 -12.50
C SER A 68 3.32 -6.67 -12.29
N ASP A 69 4.09 -7.54 -11.64
CA ASP A 69 3.60 -8.79 -11.07
C ASP A 69 2.97 -8.51 -9.71
N VAL A 70 1.67 -8.75 -9.60
CA VAL A 70 0.91 -8.60 -8.35
C VAL A 70 0.45 -9.99 -7.90
N PRO A 71 0.83 -10.46 -6.70
CA PRO A 71 0.44 -11.77 -6.23
C PRO A 71 -1.04 -11.80 -5.83
N GLU A 72 -1.58 -13.01 -5.73
CA GLU A 72 -2.82 -13.25 -5.00
C GLU A 72 -2.51 -13.53 -3.52
N VAL A 73 -3.43 -13.16 -2.64
CA VAL A 73 -3.33 -13.45 -1.20
C VAL A 73 -4.56 -14.25 -0.81
N GLN A 74 -4.36 -15.45 -0.27
CA GLN A 74 -5.45 -16.38 0.07
C GLN A 74 -6.43 -16.67 -1.09
N GLY A 75 -5.96 -16.63 -2.34
CA GLY A 75 -6.78 -16.81 -3.55
C GLY A 75 -7.58 -15.56 -3.97
N HIS A 76 -7.39 -14.43 -3.29
CA HIS A 76 -7.98 -13.15 -3.67
C HIS A 76 -7.01 -12.36 -4.56
N ARG A 77 -7.51 -11.88 -5.70
CA ARG A 77 -6.78 -10.90 -6.52
C ARG A 77 -6.81 -9.53 -5.84
N LEU A 78 -5.66 -8.87 -5.76
CA LEU A 78 -5.57 -7.53 -5.18
C LEU A 78 -6.21 -6.48 -6.11
N ARG A 79 -7.33 -5.92 -5.64
CA ARG A 79 -8.13 -4.84 -6.26
C ARG A 79 -7.56 -3.46 -5.89
N GLY A 80 -7.82 -2.43 -6.70
CA GLY A 80 -7.37 -1.07 -6.36
C GLY A 80 -5.85 -0.92 -6.37
N GLY A 81 -5.36 0.16 -5.75
CA GLY A 81 -3.96 0.33 -5.38
C GLY A 81 -3.81 0.71 -3.90
N PRO A 82 -2.61 0.62 -3.33
CA PRO A 82 -2.39 0.91 -1.92
C PRO A 82 -2.70 2.37 -1.62
N GLN A 83 -3.43 2.62 -0.54
CA GLN A 83 -3.86 3.95 -0.15
C GLN A 83 -3.35 4.27 1.26
N MET A 84 -4.19 4.14 2.30
CA MET A 84 -3.75 4.42 3.66
C MET A 84 -2.83 3.30 4.13
N ILE A 85 -1.73 3.68 4.75
CA ILE A 85 -0.78 2.76 5.38
C ILE A 85 -0.66 3.09 6.86
N GLN A 86 -0.44 2.08 7.68
CA GLN A 86 -0.21 2.28 9.11
C GLN A 86 0.84 1.31 9.64
N LEU A 87 1.84 1.85 10.34
CA LEU A 87 2.98 1.08 10.83
C LEU A 87 2.88 0.85 12.34
N SER A 88 3.14 -0.39 12.75
CA SER A 88 3.24 -0.74 14.16
C SER A 88 4.39 -0.01 14.85
N LEU A 89 4.25 0.26 16.15
CA LEU A 89 5.29 0.95 16.94
C LEU A 89 6.65 0.25 16.94
N ASP A 90 6.68 -1.08 16.80
CA ASP A 90 7.93 -1.86 16.68
C ASP A 90 8.53 -1.85 15.26
N GLY A 91 7.87 -1.20 14.30
CA GLY A 91 8.29 -1.06 12.92
C GLY A 91 8.24 -2.34 12.08
N LYS A 92 7.62 -3.43 12.57
CA LYS A 92 7.68 -4.76 11.94
C LYS A 92 6.46 -5.11 11.08
N ARG A 93 5.34 -4.41 11.25
CA ARG A 93 4.07 -4.69 10.58
C ARG A 93 3.52 -3.40 10.00
N LEU A 94 3.32 -3.35 8.69
CA LEU A 94 2.66 -2.26 7.99
C LEU A 94 1.33 -2.80 7.46
N TYR A 95 0.21 -2.26 7.92
CA TYR A 95 -1.09 -2.56 7.32
C TYR A 95 -1.40 -1.54 6.22
N VAL A 96 -2.15 -1.99 5.21
CA VAL A 96 -2.56 -1.16 4.08
C VAL A 96 -3.99 -1.43 3.68
N THR A 97 -4.75 -0.38 3.40
CA THR A 97 -6.08 -0.39 2.75
C THR A 97 -5.98 0.31 1.40
N ASN A 98 -7.00 0.19 0.56
CA ASN A 98 -6.92 0.56 -0.86
C ASN A 98 -7.99 1.54 -1.38
N SER A 99 -8.89 2.06 -0.53
CA SER A 99 -9.85 3.11 -0.92
C SER A 99 -9.31 4.51 -0.65
N LEU A 100 -9.44 5.41 -1.64
CA LEU A 100 -9.07 6.81 -1.53
C LEU A 100 -10.29 7.69 -1.31
N PHE A 101 -11.17 7.72 -2.30
CA PHE A 101 -12.36 8.56 -2.29
C PHE A 101 -13.33 7.97 -3.30
N SER A 102 -14.57 7.71 -2.90
CA SER A 102 -15.51 6.88 -3.66
C SER A 102 -15.69 7.28 -5.14
N ALA A 103 -15.68 8.58 -5.45
CA ALA A 103 -15.76 9.06 -6.83
C ALA A 103 -14.50 8.72 -7.64
N TRP A 104 -13.32 8.83 -7.04
CA TRP A 104 -12.05 8.49 -7.67
C TRP A 104 -11.87 6.98 -7.76
N ASP A 105 -12.23 6.24 -6.70
CA ASP A 105 -12.25 4.78 -6.70
C ASP A 105 -13.12 4.27 -7.86
N CYS A 106 -14.32 4.82 -8.04
CA CYS A 106 -15.20 4.44 -9.14
C CYS A 106 -14.61 4.76 -10.53
N GLN A 107 -13.81 5.81 -10.65
CA GLN A 107 -13.20 6.23 -11.92
C GLN A 107 -11.99 5.38 -12.29
N PHE A 108 -11.09 5.11 -11.33
CA PHE A 108 -9.81 4.45 -11.59
C PHE A 108 -9.83 2.95 -11.28
N TYR A 109 -10.63 2.53 -10.30
CA TYR A 109 -10.73 1.15 -9.84
C TYR A 109 -12.21 0.75 -9.63
N PRO A 110 -13.01 0.66 -10.70
CA PRO A 110 -14.46 0.40 -10.60
C PRO A 110 -14.81 -0.87 -9.81
N GLU A 111 -13.92 -1.88 -9.81
CA GLU A 111 -14.08 -3.09 -8.99
C GLU A 111 -14.18 -2.81 -7.48
N LEU A 112 -13.60 -1.71 -6.96
CA LEU A 112 -13.74 -1.34 -5.54
C LEU A 112 -15.18 -0.98 -5.18
N LYS A 113 -15.94 -0.40 -6.12
CA LYS A 113 -17.36 -0.10 -5.90
C LYS A 113 -18.21 -1.37 -5.86
N GLU A 114 -17.85 -2.36 -6.67
CA GLU A 114 -18.62 -3.59 -6.83
C GLU A 114 -18.31 -4.64 -5.76
N LYS A 115 -17.04 -4.71 -5.33
CA LYS A 115 -16.51 -5.75 -4.45
C LYS A 115 -15.87 -5.23 -3.17
N GLY A 116 -15.89 -3.92 -2.97
CA GLY A 116 -15.30 -3.31 -1.79
C GLY A 116 -13.77 -3.33 -1.79
N SER A 117 -13.26 -2.66 -0.78
CA SER A 117 -11.86 -2.58 -0.43
C SER A 117 -11.34 -3.89 0.18
N HIS A 118 -10.05 -3.93 0.49
CA HIS A 118 -9.46 -4.96 1.33
C HIS A 118 -8.32 -4.38 2.15
N MET A 119 -7.85 -5.14 3.13
CA MET A 119 -6.67 -4.81 3.92
C MET A 119 -5.64 -5.94 3.89
N LEU A 120 -4.37 -5.55 3.78
CA LEU A 120 -3.22 -6.46 3.81
C LEU A 120 -2.33 -6.13 5.02
N GLN A 121 -1.55 -7.13 5.44
CA GLN A 121 -0.40 -6.92 6.31
C GLN A 121 0.87 -7.13 5.49
N ILE A 122 1.83 -6.23 5.66
CA ILE A 122 3.16 -6.29 5.10
C ILE A 122 4.14 -6.50 6.26
N ASP A 123 4.95 -7.54 6.14
CA ASP A 123 6.06 -7.81 7.05
C ASP A 123 7.24 -6.90 6.67
N VAL A 124 7.76 -6.16 7.65
CA VAL A 124 8.80 -5.16 7.45
C VAL A 124 10.09 -5.58 8.16
N ASN A 125 11.21 -5.54 7.44
CA ASN A 125 12.53 -5.67 8.05
C ASN A 125 13.02 -4.30 8.52
N SER A 126 12.78 -3.99 9.80
CA SER A 126 13.16 -2.71 10.42
C SER A 126 14.65 -2.56 10.70
N GLU A 127 15.47 -3.60 10.51
CA GLU A 127 16.92 -3.50 10.70
C GLU A 127 17.62 -3.11 9.41
N LYS A 128 17.38 -3.86 8.32
CA LYS A 128 18.09 -3.72 7.04
C LYS A 128 17.26 -3.06 5.95
N GLY A 129 15.97 -2.84 6.20
CA GLY A 129 15.00 -2.57 5.15
C GLY A 129 14.61 -3.85 4.40
N GLY A 130 13.54 -3.73 3.62
CA GLY A 130 12.85 -4.82 2.94
C GLY A 130 11.42 -4.98 3.44
N MET A 131 10.53 -5.39 2.52
CA MET A 131 9.12 -5.61 2.77
C MET A 131 8.67 -6.89 2.07
N ALA A 132 7.74 -7.62 2.68
CA ALA A 132 7.10 -8.80 2.09
C ALA A 132 5.61 -8.81 2.44
N ILE A 133 4.76 -9.19 1.48
CA ILE A 133 3.33 -9.38 1.74
C ILE A 133 3.17 -10.60 2.65
N ASN A 134 2.44 -10.47 3.77
CA ASN A 134 2.12 -11.59 4.62
C ASN A 134 1.02 -12.45 3.94
N PRO A 135 1.31 -13.69 3.52
CA PRO A 135 0.35 -14.52 2.80
C PRO A 135 -0.81 -15.01 3.69
N ASN A 136 -0.68 -14.88 5.01
CA ASN A 136 -1.63 -15.38 6.00
C ASN A 136 -2.61 -14.30 6.50
N PHE A 137 -2.52 -13.07 5.98
CA PHE A 137 -3.39 -11.97 6.39
C PHE A 137 -4.08 -11.32 5.18
N PHE A 138 -5.40 -11.43 5.14
CA PHE A 138 -6.26 -10.74 4.19
C PHE A 138 -7.60 -10.45 4.87
N VAL A 139 -8.03 -9.19 4.86
CA VAL A 139 -9.39 -8.82 5.28
C VAL A 139 -10.13 -8.32 4.06
N ASP A 140 -11.17 -9.07 3.66
CA ASP A 140 -12.04 -8.72 2.55
C ASP A 140 -13.26 -7.95 3.06
N PHE A 141 -13.46 -6.73 2.58
CA PHE A 141 -14.62 -5.91 2.93
C PHE A 141 -15.78 -6.07 1.92
N GLU A 142 -15.72 -7.09 1.04
CA GLU A 142 -16.79 -7.41 0.08
C GLU A 142 -18.11 -7.80 0.76
N ALA A 143 -18.02 -8.58 1.84
CA ALA A 143 -19.16 -9.25 2.48
C ALA A 143 -19.66 -8.55 3.77
N GLU A 144 -19.45 -7.25 3.90
CA GLU A 144 -19.99 -6.47 5.02
C GLU A 144 -21.54 -6.48 5.01
N PRO A 145 -22.21 -6.33 6.17
CA PRO A 145 -23.65 -6.56 6.32
C PRO A 145 -24.55 -5.76 5.36
N ASP A 146 -24.14 -4.53 5.02
CA ASP A 146 -24.88 -3.61 4.15
C ASP A 146 -24.31 -3.56 2.71
N GLY A 147 -23.48 -4.54 2.35
CA GLY A 147 -22.79 -4.64 1.08
C GLY A 147 -21.34 -4.14 1.13
N PRO A 148 -20.63 -4.11 -0.01
CA PRO A 148 -19.19 -3.90 -0.02
C PRO A 148 -18.77 -2.55 0.57
N ALA A 149 -17.78 -2.58 1.48
CA ALA A 149 -17.31 -1.39 2.18
C ALA A 149 -15.95 -0.89 1.67
N LEU A 150 -15.75 0.42 1.81
CA LEU A 150 -14.55 1.15 1.40
C LEU A 150 -13.74 1.58 2.63
N ALA A 151 -12.84 0.71 3.07
CA ALA A 151 -11.93 0.94 4.19
C ALA A 151 -10.86 1.96 3.79
N HIS A 152 -10.73 2.99 4.62
CA HIS A 152 -9.80 4.09 4.45
C HIS A 152 -8.74 4.03 5.56
N GLU A 153 -8.80 4.93 6.55
CA GLU A 153 -7.83 4.97 7.64
C GLU A 153 -7.99 3.81 8.64
N MET A 154 -6.88 3.43 9.25
CA MET A 154 -6.83 2.43 10.32
C MET A 154 -5.99 2.94 11.49
N ARG A 155 -6.36 2.54 12.71
CA ARG A 155 -5.68 2.94 13.95
C ARG A 155 -5.36 1.72 14.80
N TYR A 156 -4.13 1.64 15.30
CA TYR A 156 -3.76 0.56 16.21
C TYR A 156 -4.34 0.80 17.60
N PRO A 157 -4.81 -0.26 18.29
CA PRO A 157 -5.11 -0.17 19.71
C PRO A 157 -3.84 0.22 20.49
N GLY A 158 -3.86 1.36 21.17
CA GLY A 158 -2.74 1.84 21.99
C GLY A 158 -1.71 2.71 21.26
N GLY A 159 -2.01 3.15 20.03
CA GLY A 159 -1.19 4.10 19.27
C GLY A 159 -0.38 3.46 18.14
N ASP A 160 -0.06 4.29 17.15
CA ASP A 160 0.69 3.97 15.94
C ASP A 160 1.60 5.15 15.55
N CYS A 161 2.35 4.98 14.46
CA CYS A 161 3.35 5.97 14.04
C CYS A 161 2.74 7.30 13.56
N THR A 162 1.40 7.43 13.49
CA THR A 162 0.72 8.66 13.02
C THR A 162 -0.31 9.21 14.02
N SER A 163 -0.59 8.50 15.12
CA SER A 163 -1.57 8.94 16.12
C SER A 163 -1.01 9.76 17.27
N ASP A 164 0.27 9.58 17.61
CA ASP A 164 0.85 10.10 18.85
C ASP A 164 2.00 11.10 18.59
N ILE A 165 2.07 12.11 19.46
CA ILE A 165 3.17 13.07 19.51
C ILE A 165 3.86 12.92 20.87
N TRP A 166 5.16 12.67 20.86
CA TRP A 166 5.98 12.46 22.05
C TRP A 166 6.67 13.78 22.45
N ILE A 167 6.78 14.06 23.77
CA ILE A 167 7.38 15.29 24.35
C ILE A 167 8.72 14.97 25.01
#